data_AF-A0A254R2L0-F1
#
_entry.id   AF-A0A254R2L0-F1
#
_cell.length_a   1.000
_cell.length_b   1.000
_cell.length_c   1.000
_cell.angle_alpha   90.00
_cell.angle_beta   90.00
_cell.angle_gamma   90.00
#
_symmetry.space_group_name_H-M   'P 1'
#
loop_
_entity.id
_entity.type
_entity.pdbx_description
1 polymer ?
#
loop_
_entity_poly.entity_id
_entity_poly.type
_entity_poly.pdbx_seq_one_letter_code
_entity_poly.pdbx_strand_id
1 'polypeptide(L)'
;MGDVAVNGITASERTSGSFDYFGTIYTNDKSIAGWKDIIENNTSSASVLINEGARIANLTSDFDKAVGAITEMPVTPGFEAMTPATLNGLNTKDGQAKTYVINMVELKASSPIDITGDRDDMFYVRWDEEPQTQGLQGQVKFQGGGGINPLGNLVPTNFINLAGDINSSGGGSNPSGLASYLAGMPNKVSGGGFFTGYWLTVGNASGESAPLSNGIFVGGWYSNVRKFSMTSGTSGIYVPPPQVGEYSGFLEASGTYLVD
;
A
#
# COMPACT_ATOMS: atom_id res chain seq x y z
N MET A 1 -9.23 8.08 -5.80
CA MET A 1 -9.08 6.62 -5.68
C MET A 1 -9.09 6.02 -7.08
N GLY A 2 -8.64 4.78 -7.25
CA GLY A 2 -8.72 4.04 -8.52
C GLY A 2 -9.68 2.87 -8.38
N ASP A 3 -9.56 1.88 -9.26
CA ASP A 3 -10.35 0.64 -9.20
C ASP A 3 -10.12 -0.11 -7.87
N VAL A 4 -11.13 -0.82 -7.38
CA VAL A 4 -11.10 -1.63 -6.16
C VAL A 4 -11.72 -2.98 -6.47
N ALA A 5 -11.14 -4.08 -6.03
CA ALA A 5 -11.72 -5.42 -6.08
C ALA A 5 -11.99 -5.91 -4.66
N VAL A 6 -13.24 -6.23 -4.35
CA VAL A 6 -13.65 -6.69 -3.01
C VAL A 6 -14.33 -8.05 -3.07
N ASN A 7 -13.98 -8.95 -2.16
CA ASN A 7 -14.75 -10.15 -1.91
C ASN A 7 -15.96 -9.81 -1.03
N GLY A 8 -17.02 -9.28 -1.63
CA GLY A 8 -18.24 -8.88 -0.94
C GLY A 8 -19.03 -10.03 -0.29
N ILE A 9 -18.60 -11.29 -0.45
CA ILE A 9 -19.17 -12.43 0.30
C ILE A 9 -18.57 -12.50 1.72
N THR A 10 -17.28 -12.22 1.89
CA THR A 10 -16.56 -12.35 3.17
C THR A 10 -16.27 -11.02 3.83
N ALA A 11 -16.02 -9.98 3.04
CA ALA A 11 -15.71 -8.65 3.53
C ALA A 11 -16.91 -8.04 4.28
N SER A 12 -16.65 -7.46 5.44
CA SER A 12 -17.65 -6.65 6.13
C SER A 12 -17.71 -5.26 5.48
N GLU A 13 -18.42 -5.16 4.36
CA GLU A 13 -18.62 -3.92 3.62
C GLU A 13 -19.46 -2.94 4.47
N ARG A 14 -18.82 -1.91 5.02
CA ARG A 14 -19.51 -0.77 5.62
C ARG A 14 -18.95 0.52 5.04
N THR A 15 -19.67 1.07 4.07
CA THR A 15 -19.40 2.41 3.58
C THR A 15 -20.20 3.40 4.42
N SER A 16 -19.55 4.39 5.00
CA SER A 16 -20.24 5.50 5.68
C SER A 16 -19.59 6.83 5.31
N GLY A 17 -20.42 7.81 4.94
CA GLY A 17 -19.99 9.18 4.63
C GLY A 17 -20.01 9.52 3.13
N SER A 18 -19.77 10.79 2.84
CA SER A 18 -19.58 11.30 1.47
C SER A 18 -18.10 11.56 1.24
N PHE A 19 -17.50 10.82 0.30
CA PHE A 19 -16.15 11.11 -0.18
C PHE A 19 -16.10 10.95 -1.70
N ASP A 20 -15.22 11.71 -2.33
CA ASP A 20 -15.03 11.64 -3.77
C ASP A 20 -14.35 10.31 -4.14
N TYR A 21 -15.03 9.52 -4.96
CA TYR A 21 -14.56 8.25 -5.49
C TYR A 21 -14.56 8.29 -7.02
N PHE A 22 -13.48 7.77 -7.59
CA PHE A 22 -13.25 7.65 -9.03
C PHE A 22 -12.77 6.22 -9.28
N GLY A 23 -13.40 5.49 -10.21
CA GLY A 23 -12.99 4.12 -10.56
C GLY A 23 -14.13 3.09 -10.54
N THR A 24 -13.72 1.83 -10.68
CA THR A 24 -14.60 0.66 -10.74
C THR A 24 -14.42 -0.21 -9.51
N ILE A 25 -15.52 -0.54 -8.84
CA ILE A 25 -15.56 -1.52 -7.75
C ILE A 25 -15.95 -2.87 -8.36
N TYR A 26 -15.04 -3.83 -8.39
CA TYR A 26 -15.30 -5.22 -8.74
C TYR A 26 -15.68 -5.99 -7.47
N THR A 27 -16.80 -6.70 -7.46
CA THR A 27 -17.18 -7.54 -6.31
C THR A 27 -17.73 -8.89 -6.75
N ASN A 28 -17.47 -9.93 -5.97
CA ASN A 28 -18.10 -11.24 -6.13
C ASN A 28 -19.50 -11.32 -5.49
N ASP A 29 -19.96 -10.26 -4.80
CA ASP A 29 -21.35 -10.16 -4.37
C ASP A 29 -22.30 -10.07 -5.58
N LYS A 30 -23.55 -10.44 -5.35
CA LYS A 30 -24.65 -10.38 -6.34
C LYS A 30 -25.36 -9.03 -6.33
N SER A 31 -24.97 -8.12 -5.43
CA SER A 31 -25.64 -6.85 -5.20
C SER A 31 -24.64 -5.70 -5.09
N ILE A 32 -25.12 -4.47 -5.24
CA ILE A 32 -24.34 -3.26 -4.96
C ILE A 32 -24.61 -2.73 -3.54
N ALA A 33 -25.30 -3.49 -2.68
CA ALA A 33 -25.88 -2.96 -1.45
C ALA A 33 -24.82 -2.37 -0.51
N GLY A 34 -23.65 -3.01 -0.38
CA GLY A 34 -22.54 -2.50 0.42
C GLY A 34 -21.84 -1.27 -0.17
N TRP A 35 -22.06 -0.95 -1.45
CA TRP A 35 -21.40 0.13 -2.18
C TRP A 35 -22.33 1.26 -2.60
N LYS A 36 -23.64 1.11 -2.36
CA LYS A 36 -24.70 1.96 -2.89
C LYS A 36 -24.44 3.45 -2.60
N ASP A 37 -24.14 3.78 -1.35
CA ASP A 37 -23.91 5.16 -0.94
C ASP A 37 -22.72 5.80 -1.67
N ILE A 38 -21.66 5.04 -1.94
CA ILE A 38 -20.51 5.54 -2.71
C ILE A 38 -20.93 5.83 -4.16
N ILE A 39 -21.67 4.93 -4.79
CA ILE A 39 -22.10 5.08 -6.19
C ILE A 39 -23.07 6.25 -6.37
N GLU A 40 -24.05 6.37 -5.48
CA GLU A 40 -25.02 7.47 -5.52
C GLU A 40 -24.36 8.83 -5.25
N ASN A 41 -23.31 8.88 -4.43
CA ASN A 41 -22.54 10.10 -4.19
C ASN A 41 -21.56 10.45 -5.31
N ASN A 42 -21.25 9.50 -6.22
CA ASN A 42 -20.20 9.64 -7.25
C ASN A 42 -20.68 9.19 -8.64
N THR A 43 -21.92 9.52 -9.00
CA THR A 43 -22.62 8.98 -10.19
C THR A 43 -21.92 9.17 -11.54
N SER A 44 -21.01 10.13 -11.68
CA SER A 44 -20.26 10.39 -12.92
C SER A 44 -18.85 9.81 -12.93
N SER A 45 -18.39 9.28 -11.80
CA SER A 45 -16.99 8.87 -11.60
C SER A 45 -16.82 7.48 -11.02
N ALA A 46 -17.88 6.89 -10.46
CA ALA A 46 -17.87 5.58 -9.82
C ALA A 46 -18.73 4.56 -10.57
N SER A 47 -18.26 3.31 -10.63
CA SER A 47 -19.05 2.18 -11.13
C SER A 47 -18.84 0.92 -10.28
N VAL A 48 -19.77 -0.04 -10.36
CA VAL A 48 -19.65 -1.36 -9.71
C VAL A 48 -19.88 -2.46 -10.73
N LEU A 49 -19.03 -3.47 -10.74
CA LEU A 49 -19.20 -4.72 -11.45
C LEU A 49 -19.39 -5.85 -10.42
N ILE A 50 -20.58 -6.46 -10.44
CA ILE A 50 -20.99 -7.55 -9.55
C ILE A 50 -20.74 -8.91 -10.19
N ASN A 51 -20.72 -9.98 -9.40
CA ASN A 51 -20.44 -11.36 -9.82
C ASN A 51 -19.03 -11.57 -10.43
N GLU A 52 -18.05 -10.75 -10.05
CA GLU A 52 -16.67 -10.83 -10.53
C GLU A 52 -15.86 -11.96 -9.84
N GLY A 53 -16.49 -13.11 -9.56
CA GLY A 53 -15.89 -14.19 -8.75
C GLY A 53 -14.57 -14.74 -9.30
N ALA A 54 -14.45 -14.87 -10.63
CA ALA A 54 -13.20 -15.32 -11.26
C ALA A 54 -12.07 -14.29 -11.10
N ARG A 55 -12.39 -12.99 -11.18
CA ARG A 55 -11.41 -11.92 -10.96
C ARG A 55 -10.92 -11.93 -9.52
N ILE A 56 -11.84 -11.97 -8.55
CA ILE A 56 -11.49 -12.02 -7.12
C ILE A 56 -10.59 -13.23 -6.85
N ALA A 57 -11.00 -14.44 -7.27
CA ALA A 57 -10.21 -15.65 -7.04
C ALA A 57 -8.79 -15.60 -7.64
N ASN A 58 -8.65 -15.07 -8.87
CA ASN A 58 -7.34 -14.91 -9.51
C ASN A 58 -6.47 -13.91 -8.74
N LEU A 59 -7.05 -12.77 -8.36
CA LEU A 59 -6.36 -11.73 -7.64
C LEU A 59 -5.94 -12.17 -6.22
N THR A 60 -6.78 -12.91 -5.49
CA THR A 60 -6.42 -13.56 -4.22
C THR A 60 -5.26 -14.53 -4.42
N SER A 61 -5.31 -15.38 -5.47
CA SER A 61 -4.23 -16.32 -5.76
C SER A 61 -2.91 -15.61 -6.08
N ASP A 62 -2.95 -14.50 -6.80
CA ASP A 62 -1.76 -13.73 -7.15
C ASP A 62 -1.21 -12.96 -5.93
N PHE A 63 -2.09 -12.46 -5.06
CA PHE A 63 -1.72 -11.90 -3.77
C PHE A 63 -0.98 -12.93 -2.89
N ASP A 64 -1.55 -14.13 -2.71
CA ASP A 64 -0.95 -15.19 -1.89
C ASP A 64 0.42 -15.62 -2.44
N LYS A 65 0.55 -15.74 -3.77
CA LYS A 65 1.84 -16.02 -4.42
C LYS A 65 2.85 -14.91 -4.18
N ALA A 66 2.44 -13.65 -4.29
CA ALA A 66 3.33 -12.51 -4.08
C ALA A 66 3.80 -12.43 -2.61
N VAL A 67 2.88 -12.58 -1.66
CA VAL A 67 3.21 -12.63 -0.22
C VAL A 67 4.17 -13.78 0.06
N GLY A 68 3.90 -14.98 -0.45
CA GLY A 68 4.77 -16.15 -0.28
C GLY A 68 6.16 -15.92 -0.86
N ALA A 69 6.25 -15.43 -2.10
CA ALA A 69 7.52 -15.15 -2.76
C ALA A 69 8.36 -14.12 -2.01
N ILE A 70 7.77 -13.00 -1.57
CA ILE A 70 8.48 -11.94 -0.81
C ILE A 70 8.94 -12.47 0.55
N THR A 71 8.11 -13.26 1.21
CA THR A 71 8.41 -13.88 2.51
C THR A 71 9.65 -14.76 2.40
N GLU A 72 9.78 -15.56 1.34
CA GLU A 72 10.89 -16.48 1.13
C GLU A 72 12.20 -15.82 0.65
N MET A 73 12.18 -14.54 0.25
CA MET A 73 13.40 -13.87 -0.24
C MET A 73 14.48 -13.83 0.85
N PRO A 74 15.75 -14.10 0.51
CA PRO A 74 16.84 -13.95 1.47
C PRO A 74 17.00 -12.47 1.82
N VAL A 75 17.09 -12.18 3.12
CA VAL A 75 17.36 -10.81 3.59
C VAL A 75 18.74 -10.35 3.10
N THR A 76 18.84 -9.09 2.68
CA THR A 76 20.13 -8.53 2.26
C THR A 76 21.04 -8.43 3.49
N PRO A 77 22.31 -8.88 3.42
CA PRO A 77 23.23 -8.78 4.54
C PRO A 77 23.33 -7.35 5.10
N GLY A 78 23.13 -7.20 6.40
CA GLY A 78 23.10 -5.90 7.10
C GLY A 78 21.71 -5.26 7.21
N PHE A 79 20.65 -5.89 6.70
CA PHE A 79 19.26 -5.43 6.77
C PHE A 79 18.34 -6.40 7.54
N GLU A 80 18.89 -7.20 8.44
CA GLU A 80 18.18 -8.25 9.18
C GLU A 80 17.22 -7.73 10.25
N ALA A 81 17.47 -6.53 10.78
CA ALA A 81 16.70 -5.93 11.87
C ALA A 81 16.78 -4.40 11.87
N MET A 82 16.11 -3.78 10.91
CA MET A 82 16.10 -2.33 10.73
C MET A 82 14.99 -1.65 11.52
N THR A 83 15.21 -0.38 11.85
CA THR A 83 14.23 0.54 12.43
C THR A 83 14.13 1.78 11.54
N PRO A 84 13.13 2.66 11.72
CA PRO A 84 13.05 3.89 10.94
C PRO A 84 14.31 4.75 11.11
N ALA A 85 14.89 4.76 12.32
CA ALA A 85 16.10 5.52 12.62
C ALA A 85 17.34 4.96 11.89
N THR A 86 17.49 3.64 11.79
CA THR A 86 18.64 3.02 11.12
C THR A 86 18.50 3.00 9.61
N LEU A 87 17.27 3.06 9.09
CA LEU A 87 16.99 3.11 7.66
C LEU A 87 17.02 4.54 7.10
N ASN A 88 16.70 5.54 7.92
CA ASN A 88 16.68 6.94 7.51
C ASN A 88 18.07 7.43 7.08
N GLY A 89 18.15 8.04 5.90
CA GLY A 89 19.40 8.48 5.30
C GLY A 89 20.14 7.38 4.51
N LEU A 90 19.53 6.19 4.32
CA LEU A 90 20.10 5.15 3.47
C LEU A 90 20.38 5.71 2.06
N ASN A 91 21.60 5.49 1.58
CA ASN A 91 22.01 5.88 0.24
C ASN A 91 22.62 4.69 -0.48
N THR A 92 21.95 4.26 -1.55
CA THR A 92 22.30 3.10 -2.38
C THR A 92 22.86 3.50 -3.73
N LYS A 93 23.00 4.80 -3.99
CA LYS A 93 23.43 5.33 -5.28
C LYS A 93 24.87 4.94 -5.62
N ASP A 94 25.01 4.06 -6.59
CA ASP A 94 26.31 3.61 -7.11
C ASP A 94 26.31 3.30 -8.62
N GLY A 95 25.19 3.54 -9.30
CA GLY A 95 25.01 3.34 -10.72
C GLY A 95 24.69 1.90 -11.12
N GLN A 96 24.41 1.01 -10.17
CA GLN A 96 24.03 -0.39 -10.44
C GLN A 96 22.61 -0.66 -9.96
N ALA A 97 21.85 -1.42 -10.74
CA ALA A 97 20.55 -1.91 -10.32
C ALA A 97 20.72 -2.96 -9.21
N LYS A 98 20.15 -2.72 -8.03
CA LYS A 98 20.23 -3.64 -6.89
C LYS A 98 18.86 -3.97 -6.31
N THR A 99 18.79 -5.11 -5.63
CA THR A 99 17.62 -5.49 -4.86
C THR A 99 18.00 -5.59 -3.39
N TYR A 100 17.25 -4.87 -2.56
CA TYR A 100 17.39 -4.82 -1.11
C TYR A 100 16.17 -5.46 -0.49
N VAL A 101 16.39 -6.53 0.28
CA VAL A 101 15.36 -7.17 1.08
C VAL A 101 15.64 -6.79 2.52
N ILE A 102 14.69 -6.09 3.13
CA ILE A 102 14.86 -5.40 4.41
C ILE A 102 13.84 -5.94 5.40
N ASN A 103 14.32 -6.42 6.54
CA ASN A 103 13.49 -6.78 7.67
C ASN A 103 13.44 -5.61 8.65
N MET A 104 12.23 -5.15 8.96
CA MET A 104 11.98 -4.09 9.92
C MET A 104 11.49 -4.71 11.24
N VAL A 105 12.08 -4.29 12.37
CA VAL A 105 11.65 -4.66 13.75
C VAL A 105 10.90 -3.56 14.48
N GLU A 106 10.97 -2.33 13.97
CA GLU A 106 9.93 -1.32 14.15
C GLU A 106 9.63 -0.61 12.81
N LEU A 107 8.36 -0.33 12.50
CA LEU A 107 7.98 0.56 11.39
C LEU A 107 6.89 1.52 11.84
N LYS A 108 7.26 2.37 12.80
CA LYS A 108 6.44 3.47 13.30
C LYS A 108 7.19 4.79 13.08
N ALA A 109 6.66 5.68 12.26
CA ALA A 109 7.34 6.92 11.91
C ALA A 109 6.42 8.14 11.98
N SER A 110 6.94 9.21 12.60
CA SER A 110 6.32 10.54 12.62
C SER A 110 7.02 11.56 11.72
N SER A 111 8.07 11.14 11.03
CA SER A 111 8.89 11.95 10.12
C SER A 111 9.30 11.12 8.92
N PRO A 112 9.62 11.74 7.76
CA PRO A 112 10.12 11.05 6.59
C PRO A 112 11.30 10.11 6.93
N ILE A 113 11.29 8.93 6.30
CA ILE A 113 12.42 8.00 6.25
C ILE A 113 13.04 8.17 4.87
N ASP A 114 14.07 9.00 4.79
CA ASP A 114 14.73 9.35 3.54
C ASP A 114 15.57 8.18 3.03
N ILE A 115 15.27 7.73 1.81
CA ILE A 115 16.06 6.70 1.12
C ILE A 115 16.44 7.25 -0.24
N THR A 116 17.74 7.30 -0.53
CA THR A 116 18.29 7.73 -1.83
C THR A 116 18.82 6.52 -2.58
N GLY A 117 18.53 6.44 -3.88
CA GLY A 117 19.01 5.33 -4.71
C GLY A 117 19.00 5.65 -6.20
N ASP A 118 19.38 4.64 -6.97
CA ASP A 118 19.33 4.62 -8.42
C ASP A 118 17.95 4.20 -8.91
N ARG A 119 17.63 4.55 -10.16
CA ARG A 119 16.29 4.34 -10.73
C ARG A 119 15.83 2.88 -10.70
N ASP A 120 16.78 1.97 -10.87
CA ASP A 120 16.53 0.55 -11.04
C ASP A 120 16.74 -0.25 -9.75
N ASP A 121 16.95 0.43 -8.62
CA ASP A 121 16.97 -0.22 -7.31
C ASP A 121 15.57 -0.66 -6.90
N MET A 122 15.47 -1.82 -6.25
CA MET A 122 14.22 -2.35 -5.71
C MET A 122 14.36 -2.64 -4.21
N PHE A 123 13.36 -2.23 -3.44
CA PHE A 123 13.32 -2.40 -1.99
C PHE A 123 12.10 -3.24 -1.60
N TYR A 124 12.36 -4.43 -1.06
CA TYR A 124 11.36 -5.31 -0.45
C TYR A 124 11.42 -5.11 1.07
N VAL A 125 10.48 -4.34 1.60
CA VAL A 125 10.45 -3.97 3.03
C VAL A 125 9.42 -4.85 3.74
N ARG A 126 9.89 -5.73 4.61
CA ARG A 126 9.06 -6.68 5.35
C ARG A 126 8.96 -6.24 6.80
N TRP A 127 7.73 -6.09 7.26
CA TRP A 127 7.41 -5.72 8.63
C TRP A 127 7.02 -6.95 9.44
N ASP A 128 7.72 -7.16 10.55
CA ASP A 128 7.33 -8.13 11.57
C ASP A 128 7.87 -7.69 12.94
N GLU A 129 7.01 -7.66 13.95
CA GLU A 129 7.42 -7.45 15.33
C GLU A 129 8.37 -8.55 15.82
N GLU A 130 8.26 -9.76 15.26
CA GLU A 130 9.11 -10.90 15.53
C GLU A 130 9.79 -11.40 14.24
N PRO A 131 10.83 -10.71 13.72
CA PRO A 131 11.43 -10.97 12.40
C PRO A 131 12.05 -12.37 12.24
N GLN A 132 12.28 -13.08 13.36
CA GLN A 132 12.83 -14.43 13.38
C GLN A 132 11.74 -15.51 13.25
N THR A 133 10.48 -15.14 13.47
CA THR A 133 9.30 -16.01 13.32
C THR A 133 8.31 -15.32 12.40
N GLN A 134 8.70 -15.25 11.12
CA GLN A 134 8.01 -14.52 10.06
C GLN A 134 6.50 -14.88 10.02
N GLY A 135 5.70 -14.01 10.61
CA GLY A 135 4.25 -14.10 10.73
C GLY A 135 3.54 -12.77 10.45
N LEU A 136 4.29 -11.75 10.04
CA LEU A 136 3.81 -10.41 9.74
C LEU A 136 3.06 -9.81 10.92
N GLN A 137 3.57 -10.00 12.14
CA GLN A 137 2.90 -9.57 13.36
C GLN A 137 3.15 -8.09 13.65
N GLY A 138 2.28 -7.52 14.48
CA GLY A 138 2.35 -6.13 14.88
C GLY A 138 1.70 -5.17 13.87
N GLN A 139 1.93 -3.88 14.09
CA GLN A 139 1.29 -2.79 13.34
C GLN A 139 2.32 -1.79 12.84
N VAL A 140 2.30 -1.54 11.53
CA VAL A 140 2.93 -0.39 10.91
C VAL A 140 2.11 0.86 11.22
N LYS A 141 2.77 1.94 11.64
CA LYS A 141 2.07 3.20 11.89
C LYS A 141 2.81 4.42 11.37
N PHE A 142 2.20 5.12 10.42
CA PHE A 142 2.71 6.39 9.92
C PHE A 142 1.83 7.56 10.33
N GLN A 143 2.45 8.69 10.66
CA GLN A 143 1.75 9.91 11.04
C GLN A 143 2.63 11.13 10.81
N GLY A 144 2.08 12.35 10.85
CA GLY A 144 2.92 13.55 10.95
C GLY A 144 3.88 13.80 9.77
N GLY A 145 3.62 13.26 8.58
CA GLY A 145 4.55 13.28 7.45
C GLY A 145 5.48 12.06 7.40
N GLY A 146 5.30 11.09 8.30
CA GLY A 146 6.05 9.86 8.36
C GLY A 146 5.72 8.88 7.25
N GLY A 147 6.71 8.08 6.87
CA GLY A 147 6.65 7.16 5.75
C GLY A 147 7.98 7.15 4.99
N ILE A 148 8.14 6.20 4.06
CA ILE A 148 9.31 6.16 3.17
C ILE A 148 9.26 7.37 2.23
N ASN A 149 10.33 8.14 2.18
CA ASN A 149 10.51 9.28 1.29
C ASN A 149 11.57 8.93 0.22
N PRO A 150 11.14 8.61 -1.01
CA PRO A 150 12.04 8.22 -2.08
C PRO A 150 12.78 9.45 -2.62
N LEU A 151 14.11 9.41 -2.61
CA LEU A 151 14.99 10.48 -3.07
C LEU A 151 15.95 9.98 -4.15
N GLY A 152 16.69 10.91 -4.75
CA GLY A 152 17.58 10.59 -5.88
C GLY A 152 16.78 10.29 -7.13
N ASN A 153 17.00 9.11 -7.72
CA ASN A 153 16.28 8.67 -8.92
C ASN A 153 15.17 7.66 -8.59
N LEU A 154 14.92 7.41 -7.30
CA LEU A 154 13.86 6.52 -6.87
C LEU A 154 12.48 7.15 -7.12
N VAL A 155 11.56 6.29 -7.49
CA VAL A 155 10.12 6.55 -7.56
C VAL A 155 9.40 5.69 -6.51
N PRO A 156 8.17 6.02 -6.12
CA PRO A 156 7.43 5.25 -5.12
C PRO A 156 7.39 3.75 -5.42
N THR A 157 7.28 3.37 -6.68
CA THR A 157 7.16 1.97 -7.11
C THR A 157 8.46 1.18 -7.13
N ASN A 158 9.58 1.77 -6.71
CA ASN A 158 10.78 1.02 -6.32
C ASN A 158 10.59 0.29 -4.98
N PHE A 159 9.52 0.57 -4.22
CA PHE A 159 9.25 -0.01 -2.91
C PHE A 159 8.07 -0.99 -2.95
N ILE A 160 8.30 -2.20 -2.45
CA ILE A 160 7.30 -3.24 -2.21
C ILE A 160 7.33 -3.54 -0.71
N ASN A 161 6.21 -3.30 -0.05
CA ASN A 161 6.07 -3.37 1.40
C ASN A 161 5.14 -4.51 1.76
N LEU A 162 5.53 -5.30 2.76
CA LEU A 162 4.75 -6.41 3.29
C LEU A 162 4.54 -6.21 4.78
N ALA A 163 3.29 -6.23 5.25
CA ALA A 163 2.94 -6.06 6.66
C ALA A 163 1.69 -6.85 7.05
N GLY A 164 1.46 -7.06 8.34
CA GLY A 164 0.17 -7.50 8.86
C GLY A 164 -0.82 -6.34 8.89
N ASP A 165 -0.78 -5.58 9.98
CA ASP A 165 -1.67 -4.46 10.20
C ASP A 165 -1.02 -3.11 9.86
N ILE A 166 -1.83 -2.16 9.37
CA ILE A 166 -1.43 -0.79 9.05
C ILE A 166 -2.36 0.22 9.73
N ASN A 167 -1.77 1.32 10.19
CA ASN A 167 -2.48 2.42 10.86
C ASN A 167 -1.90 3.76 10.42
N SER A 168 -2.75 4.79 10.43
CA SER A 168 -2.31 6.15 10.16
C SER A 168 -3.10 7.17 10.97
N SER A 169 -2.43 8.31 11.23
CA SER A 169 -3.06 9.52 11.75
C SER A 169 -2.50 10.78 11.09
N GLY A 170 -3.26 11.88 11.20
CA GLY A 170 -2.99 13.14 10.50
C GLY A 170 -1.79 13.96 10.99
N GLY A 171 -1.60 15.11 10.35
CA GLY A 171 -0.62 16.14 10.72
C GLY A 171 0.66 16.14 9.87
N GLY A 172 1.56 17.07 10.19
CA GLY A 172 2.88 17.17 9.57
C GLY A 172 2.90 17.81 8.19
N SER A 173 3.95 17.51 7.43
CA SER A 173 4.19 18.04 6.09
C SER A 173 4.39 16.92 5.09
N ASN A 174 4.10 17.19 3.82
CA ASN A 174 4.27 16.22 2.75
C ASN A 174 5.77 15.94 2.50
N PRO A 175 6.20 14.67 2.39
CA PRO A 175 7.56 14.32 2.02
C PRO A 175 7.93 14.88 0.64
N SER A 176 9.13 15.43 0.51
CA SER A 176 9.59 16.11 -0.71
C SER A 176 9.67 15.18 -1.92
N GLY A 177 10.06 13.93 -1.70
CA GLY A 177 10.14 12.88 -2.74
C GLY A 177 8.79 12.48 -3.32
N LEU A 178 7.69 12.88 -2.68
CA LEU A 178 6.33 12.58 -3.14
C LEU A 178 5.64 13.78 -3.79
N ALA A 179 6.25 14.97 -3.80
CA ALA A 179 5.58 16.22 -4.15
C ALA A 179 4.90 16.22 -5.52
N SER A 180 5.56 15.66 -6.55
CA SER A 180 5.01 15.57 -7.91
C SER A 180 3.78 14.66 -7.99
N TYR A 181 3.77 13.55 -7.25
CA TYR A 181 2.63 12.62 -7.21
C TYR A 181 1.45 13.21 -6.45
N LEU A 182 1.72 13.89 -5.33
CA LEU A 182 0.69 14.55 -4.53
C LEU A 182 0.04 15.71 -5.28
N ALA A 183 0.78 16.40 -6.15
CA ALA A 183 0.23 17.43 -7.03
C ALA A 183 -0.76 16.88 -8.07
N GLY A 184 -0.68 15.59 -8.40
CA GLY A 184 -1.61 14.90 -9.30
C GLY A 184 -2.88 14.39 -8.61
N MET A 185 -3.00 14.50 -7.29
CA MET A 185 -4.22 14.09 -6.59
C MET A 185 -5.33 15.13 -6.75
N PRO A 186 -6.60 14.70 -6.84
CA PRO A 186 -7.73 15.62 -7.02
C PRO A 186 -7.94 16.55 -5.82
N ASN A 187 -7.56 16.11 -4.62
CA ASN A 187 -7.69 16.86 -3.38
C ASN A 187 -6.32 17.17 -2.78
N LYS A 188 -6.15 18.38 -2.22
CA LYS A 188 -4.89 18.82 -1.63
C LYS A 188 -4.58 18.01 -0.36
N VAL A 189 -3.59 17.12 -0.47
CA VAL A 189 -3.01 16.45 0.70
C VAL A 189 -2.25 17.47 1.55
N SER A 190 -2.67 17.63 2.80
CA SER A 190 -2.10 18.62 3.74
C SER A 190 -1.21 17.99 4.82
N GLY A 191 -1.00 16.67 4.77
CA GLY A 191 -0.21 15.90 5.73
C GLY A 191 -0.94 14.65 6.24
N GLY A 192 -0.19 13.69 6.77
CA GLY A 192 -0.69 12.42 7.29
C GLY A 192 0.40 11.35 7.39
N GLY A 193 0.00 10.08 7.38
CA GLY A 193 0.93 8.95 7.24
C GLY A 193 1.06 8.56 5.76
N PHE A 194 2.28 8.44 5.24
CA PHE A 194 2.55 8.17 3.84
C PHE A 194 2.94 6.71 3.60
N PHE A 195 2.08 5.98 2.90
CA PHE A 195 2.31 4.62 2.44
C PHE A 195 2.83 4.68 1.00
N THR A 196 4.15 4.84 0.88
CA THR A 196 4.87 4.90 -0.39
C THR A 196 5.10 3.50 -0.95
N GLY A 197 4.86 3.32 -2.25
CA GLY A 197 5.08 2.07 -2.98
C GLY A 197 3.88 1.13 -2.98
N TYR A 198 4.14 -0.13 -3.29
CA TYR A 198 3.13 -1.18 -3.22
C TYR A 198 3.07 -1.73 -1.80
N TRP A 199 1.86 -1.85 -1.25
CA TRP A 199 1.61 -2.40 0.07
C TRP A 199 0.81 -3.68 -0.07
N LEU A 200 1.34 -4.78 0.47
CA LEU A 200 0.63 -6.04 0.64
C LEU A 200 0.37 -6.21 2.14
N THR A 201 -0.90 -6.25 2.53
CA THR A 201 -1.28 -6.35 3.95
C THR A 201 -2.12 -7.58 4.24
N VAL A 202 -1.77 -8.30 5.32
CA VAL A 202 -2.49 -9.53 5.71
C VAL A 202 -3.43 -9.37 6.91
N GLY A 203 -3.43 -8.20 7.54
CA GLY A 203 -4.22 -7.89 8.72
C GLY A 203 -3.57 -8.34 10.03
N ASN A 204 -4.22 -7.98 11.13
CA ASN A 204 -3.86 -8.46 12.46
C ASN A 204 -4.25 -9.94 12.65
N ALA A 205 -4.04 -10.49 13.86
CA ALA A 205 -4.41 -11.88 14.17
C ALA A 205 -5.90 -12.22 13.96
N SER A 206 -6.77 -11.22 13.86
CA SER A 206 -8.19 -11.38 13.52
C SER A 206 -8.46 -11.19 12.02
N GLY A 207 -7.45 -10.97 11.18
CA GLY A 207 -7.60 -10.66 9.76
C GLY A 207 -8.15 -9.26 9.49
N GLU A 208 -8.07 -8.33 10.44
CA GLU A 208 -8.61 -6.97 10.31
C GLU A 208 -7.48 -5.94 10.21
N SER A 209 -7.72 -4.82 9.52
CA SER A 209 -6.87 -3.64 9.63
C SER A 209 -7.35 -2.70 10.74
N ALA A 210 -6.42 -1.96 11.33
CA ALA A 210 -6.74 -0.80 12.15
C ALA A 210 -7.39 0.32 11.30
N PRO A 211 -8.09 1.27 11.94
CA PRO A 211 -8.60 2.45 11.25
C PRO A 211 -7.46 3.30 10.66
N LEU A 212 -7.59 3.65 9.38
CA LEU A 212 -6.68 4.53 8.66
C LEU A 212 -7.29 5.93 8.62
N SER A 213 -6.78 6.83 9.46
CA SER A 213 -7.07 8.26 9.37
C SER A 213 -5.91 8.98 8.70
N ASN A 214 -6.20 9.82 7.70
CA ASN A 214 -5.17 10.56 6.97
C ASN A 214 -4.05 9.66 6.41
N GLY A 215 -4.38 8.43 6.00
CA GLY A 215 -3.44 7.55 5.31
C GLY A 215 -3.33 7.98 3.85
N ILE A 216 -2.12 8.24 3.36
CA ILE A 216 -1.87 8.71 2.00
C ILE A 216 -1.07 7.66 1.27
N PHE A 217 -1.72 6.96 0.34
CA PHE A 217 -1.09 5.92 -0.48
C PHE A 217 -0.53 6.53 -1.77
N VAL A 218 0.76 6.34 -2.02
CA VAL A 218 1.41 6.76 -3.26
C VAL A 218 2.03 5.53 -3.90
N GLY A 219 1.28 4.87 -4.77
CA GLY A 219 1.58 3.51 -5.26
C GLY A 219 0.32 2.67 -5.30
N GLY A 220 0.34 1.45 -4.76
CA GLY A 220 -0.84 0.59 -4.71
C GLY A 220 -0.98 -0.10 -3.36
N TRP A 221 -2.19 -0.51 -3.01
CA TRP A 221 -2.44 -1.27 -1.80
C TRP A 221 -3.32 -2.47 -2.13
N TYR A 222 -2.84 -3.65 -1.74
CA TYR A 222 -3.47 -4.93 -1.93
C TYR A 222 -3.58 -5.60 -0.57
N SER A 223 -4.71 -6.21 -0.29
CA SER A 223 -5.00 -6.73 1.03
C SER A 223 -5.91 -7.94 0.98
N ASN A 224 -5.69 -8.89 1.89
CA ASN A 224 -6.64 -9.97 2.16
C ASN A 224 -7.35 -9.81 3.52
N VAL A 225 -7.40 -8.57 4.04
CA VAL A 225 -8.09 -8.26 5.30
C VAL A 225 -9.60 -8.26 5.14
N ARG A 226 -10.29 -9.10 5.93
CA ARG A 226 -11.76 -9.22 5.95
C ARG A 226 -12.51 -7.94 6.34
N LYS A 227 -11.77 -6.94 6.84
CA LYS A 227 -12.29 -5.66 7.30
C LYS A 227 -11.21 -4.61 7.27
N PHE A 228 -11.52 -3.49 6.63
CA PHE A 228 -10.74 -2.28 6.68
C PHE A 228 -11.63 -1.09 7.07
N SER A 229 -11.04 -0.04 7.63
CA SER A 229 -11.74 1.19 7.97
C SER A 229 -10.89 2.37 7.54
N MET A 230 -11.38 3.14 6.58
CA MET A 230 -10.75 4.40 6.14
C MET A 230 -11.60 5.56 6.64
N THR A 231 -11.02 6.41 7.47
CA THR A 231 -11.67 7.61 7.99
C THR A 231 -11.16 8.87 7.28
N SER A 232 -11.69 10.03 7.66
CA SER A 232 -11.43 11.32 7.00
C SER A 232 -9.95 11.58 6.68
N GLY A 233 -9.70 12.09 5.47
CA GLY A 233 -8.39 12.49 4.99
C GLY A 233 -7.53 11.37 4.38
N THR A 234 -8.01 10.12 4.40
CA THR A 234 -7.32 9.02 3.72
C THR A 234 -7.52 9.12 2.22
N SER A 235 -6.44 9.00 1.46
CA SER A 235 -6.41 9.24 0.01
C SER A 235 -5.33 8.40 -0.66
N GLY A 236 -5.38 8.29 -1.98
CA GLY A 236 -4.35 7.56 -2.70
C GLY A 236 -4.30 7.88 -4.19
N ILE A 237 -3.11 7.71 -4.76
CA ILE A 237 -2.83 7.80 -6.19
C ILE A 237 -2.11 6.53 -6.61
N TYR A 238 -2.64 5.92 -7.67
CA TYR A 238 -1.96 4.81 -8.31
C TYR A 238 -0.72 5.32 -9.05
N VAL A 239 0.43 4.72 -8.74
CA VAL A 239 1.66 4.90 -9.51
C VAL A 239 1.93 3.57 -10.19
N PRO A 240 2.12 3.53 -11.52
CA PRO A 240 2.45 2.30 -12.23
C PRO A 240 3.85 1.81 -11.85
N PRO A 241 4.15 0.50 -12.00
CA PRO A 241 5.47 -0.02 -11.73
C PRO A 241 6.51 0.73 -12.57
N PRO A 242 7.77 0.86 -12.10
CA PRO A 242 8.81 1.42 -12.93
C PRO A 242 8.86 0.60 -14.21
N GLN A 243 8.83 1.25 -15.37
CA GLN A 243 9.04 0.57 -16.64
C GLN A 243 10.51 0.14 -16.67
N VAL A 244 10.80 -1.04 -16.12
CA VAL A 244 12.12 -1.68 -16.21
C VAL A 244 12.17 -2.39 -17.55
N GLY A 245 13.22 -2.17 -18.34
CA GLY A 245 13.50 -3.04 -19.47
C GLY A 245 13.56 -4.49 -18.97
N GLU A 246 12.65 -5.33 -19.46
CA GLU A 246 12.62 -6.79 -19.25
C GLU A 246 12.01 -7.37 -17.95
N TYR A 247 11.18 -6.63 -17.20
CA TYR A 247 10.31 -7.25 -16.17
C TYR A 247 8.83 -6.90 -16.37
N SER A 248 8.30 -7.16 -17.58
CA SER A 248 6.88 -6.96 -17.93
C SER A 248 5.99 -8.17 -17.58
N GLY A 249 6.32 -8.93 -16.53
CA GLY A 249 5.71 -10.24 -16.27
C GLY A 249 4.74 -10.34 -15.10
N PHE A 250 4.79 -9.44 -14.11
CA PHE A 250 4.17 -9.71 -12.81
C PHE A 250 3.17 -8.68 -12.27
N LEU A 251 3.08 -7.47 -12.85
CA LEU A 251 2.21 -6.41 -12.32
C LEU A 251 1.54 -5.60 -13.44
N GLU A 252 0.86 -6.28 -14.37
CA GLU A 252 -0.20 -5.66 -15.19
C GLU A 252 -1.58 -5.94 -14.56
N ALA A 253 -1.70 -5.77 -13.24
CA ALA A 253 -2.99 -5.57 -12.62
C ALA A 253 -3.20 -4.06 -12.53
N SER A 254 -3.97 -3.54 -13.49
CA SER A 254 -4.65 -2.23 -13.44
C SER A 254 -4.98 -1.87 -12.00
N GLY A 255 -4.66 -0.64 -11.55
CA GLY A 255 -4.76 -0.16 -10.17
C GLY A 255 -6.04 -0.54 -9.42
N THR A 256 -6.07 -1.78 -8.92
CA THR A 256 -7.22 -2.45 -8.31
C THR A 256 -6.85 -2.73 -6.87
N TYR A 257 -7.42 -2.00 -5.92
CA TYR A 257 -7.25 -2.28 -4.49
C TYR A 257 -7.96 -3.58 -4.15
N LEU A 258 -7.23 -4.65 -3.83
CA LEU A 258 -7.84 -5.90 -3.36
C LEU A 258 -8.24 -5.78 -1.89
N VAL A 259 -9.45 -6.20 -1.57
CA VAL A 259 -9.95 -6.45 -0.23
C VAL A 259 -10.67 -7.81 -0.25
N ASP A 260 -10.11 -8.86 0.36
CA ASP A 260 -10.87 -10.09 0.64
C ASP A 260 -11.76 -9.99 1.90
#